data_AF-A0A3N5GIV1-F1
#
_entry.id   AF-A0A3N5GIV1-F1
#
_cell.length_a   1.000
_cell.length_b   1.000
_cell.length_c   1.000
_cell.angle_alpha   90.00
_cell.angle_beta   90.00
_cell.angle_gamma   90.00
#
_symmetry.space_group_name_H-M   'P 1'
#
loop_
_entity.id
_entity.type
_entity.pdbx_description
1 polymer ?
#
loop_
_entity_poly.entity_id
_entity_poly.type
_entity_poly.pdbx_seq_one_letter_code
_entity_poly.pdbx_strand_id
1 'polypeptide(L)' 'MQLKCSFCSMPFALDKDQIADAIEVFKQDPHAHYDAHCPKCRRATKLSKKAFELNPIYKKMLEGSGQ' A
#
# COMPACT_ATOMS: atom_id res chain seq x y z
N MET A 1 -1.74 -4.66 -7.67
CA MET A 1 -2.70 -3.55 -7.86
C MET A 1 -2.02 -2.44 -8.64
N GLN A 2 -2.74 -1.75 -9.51
CA GLN A 2 -2.24 -0.52 -10.14
C GLN A 2 -2.94 0.66 -9.47
N LEU A 3 -2.19 1.45 -8.72
CA LEU A 3 -2.70 2.65 -8.07
C LEU A 3 -2.70 3.79 -9.08
N LYS A 4 -3.61 4.73 -8.90
CA LYS A 4 -3.63 5.98 -9.66
C LYS A 4 -3.55 7.14 -8.69
N CYS A 5 -2.60 8.04 -8.89
CA CYS A 5 -2.50 9.22 -8.05
C CYS A 5 -3.72 10.12 -8.29
N SER A 6 -4.44 10.49 -7.24
CA SER A 6 -5.62 11.35 -7.33
C SER A 6 -5.32 12.76 -7.83
N PHE A 7 -4.05 13.20 -7.77
CA PHE A 7 -3.63 14.53 -8.19
C PHE A 7 -3.15 14.57 -9.64
N CYS A 8 -2.11 13.81 -9.98
CA CYS A 8 -1.52 13.85 -11.32
C CYS A 8 -2.03 12.76 -12.26
N SER A 9 -2.97 11.92 -11.81
CA SER A 9 -3.51 10.78 -12.55
C SER A 9 -2.46 9.74 -13.00
N MET A 10 -1.23 9.83 -12.50
CA MET A 10 -0.18 8.90 -12.88
C MET A 10 -0.48 7.51 -12.30
N PRO A 11 -0.44 6.45 -13.12
CA PRO A 11 -0.45 5.09 -12.63
C PRO A 11 0.90 4.77 -11.97
N PHE A 12 0.86 4.16 -10.78
CA PHE A 12 2.05 3.70 -10.08
C PHE A 12 1.73 2.43 -9.28
N ALA A 13 2.77 1.71 -8.89
CA ALA A 13 2.66 0.56 -8.00
C ALA A 13 3.39 0.86 -6.69
N LEU A 14 3.05 0.13 -5.64
CA LEU A 14 3.84 0.13 -4.42
C LEU A 14 4.96 -0.90 -4.52
N ASP A 15 6.14 -0.49 -4.10
CA ASP A 15 7.28 -1.37 -3.90
C ASP A 15 7.07 -2.27 -2.68
N LYS A 16 7.89 -3.33 -2.58
CA LYS A 16 7.81 -4.29 -1.46
C LYS A 16 7.97 -3.61 -0.10
N ASP A 17 8.90 -2.68 0.00
CA ASP A 17 9.19 -1.91 1.24
C ASP A 17 7.95 -1.12 1.70
N GLN A 18 7.33 -0.40 0.77
CA GLN A 18 6.09 0.34 1.02
C GLN A 18 4.93 -0.56 1.45
N ILE A 19 4.83 -1.75 0.88
CA ILE A 19 3.80 -2.71 1.29
C ILE A 19 4.13 -3.29 2.68
N ALA A 20 5.41 -3.51 3.02
CA ALA A 20 5.81 -3.98 4.34
C ALA A 20 5.49 -2.93 5.43
N ASP A 21 5.83 -1.67 5.19
CA ASP A 21 5.46 -0.55 6.07
C ASP A 21 3.94 -0.46 6.24
N ALA A 22 3.18 -0.57 5.15
CA ALA A 22 1.72 -0.60 5.20
C ALA A 22 1.18 -1.76 6.05
N ILE A 23 1.79 -2.95 5.98
CA ILE A 23 1.41 -4.10 6.82
C ILE A 23 1.60 -3.77 8.30
N GLU A 24 2.71 -3.14 8.69
CA GLU A 24 2.94 -2.75 10.09
C GLU A 24 1.90 -1.73 10.57
N VAL A 25 1.60 -0.72 9.75
CA VAL A 25 0.54 0.26 10.04
C VAL A 25 -0.80 -0.43 10.27
N PHE A 26 -1.20 -1.36 9.39
CA PHE A 26 -2.47 -2.08 9.53
C PHE A 26 -2.48 -3.14 10.63
N LYS A 27 -1.30 -3.61 11.07
CA LYS A 27 -1.16 -4.49 12.25
C LYS A 27 -1.39 -3.70 13.54
N GLN A 28 -0.90 -2.47 13.62
CA GLN A 28 -1.11 -1.60 14.77
C GLN A 28 -2.55 -1.08 14.84
N ASP A 29 -3.09 -0.62 13.71
CA ASP A 29 -4.48 -0.21 13.61
C ASP A 29 -5.11 -0.68 12.28
N PRO A 30 -6.05 -1.64 12.32
CA PRO A 30 -6.64 -2.21 11.10
C PRO A 30 -7.55 -1.23 10.35
N HIS A 31 -7.94 -0.11 10.96
CA HIS A 31 -8.74 0.95 10.35
C HIS A 31 -7.88 2.11 9.82
N ALA A 32 -6.55 2.05 10.00
CA ALA A 32 -5.65 3.08 9.53
C ALA A 32 -5.61 3.15 8.01
N HIS A 33 -5.10 4.27 7.53
CA HIS A 33 -4.86 4.53 6.12
C HIS A 33 -3.35 4.60 5.90
N TYR A 34 -2.89 3.98 4.83
CA TYR A 34 -1.51 4.09 4.38
C TYR A 34 -1.36 5.24 3.39
N ASP A 35 -0.41 6.14 3.63
CA ASP A 35 -0.13 7.29 2.76
C ASP A 35 0.89 6.94 1.67
N ALA A 36 0.40 6.44 0.54
CA ALA A 36 1.22 6.09 -0.61
C ALA A 36 1.67 7.34 -1.39
N HIS A 37 2.96 7.64 -1.37
CA HIS A 37 3.51 8.79 -2.09
C HIS A 37 3.71 8.51 -3.58
N CYS A 38 3.10 9.32 -4.44
CA CYS A 38 3.28 9.21 -5.89
C CYS A 38 4.75 9.48 -6.28
N PRO A 39 5.38 8.65 -7.13
CA PRO A 39 6.78 8.85 -7.53
C PRO A 39 7.00 10.12 -8.37
N LYS A 40 5.96 10.65 -9.04
CA LYS A 40 6.07 11.84 -9.90
C LYS A 40 5.77 13.15 -9.18
N CYS A 41 4.63 13.25 -8.52
CA CYS A 41 4.21 14.49 -7.86
C CYS A 41 4.40 14.49 -6.34
N ARG A 42 4.87 13.36 -5.76
CA ARG A 42 5.11 13.17 -4.32
C ARG A 42 3.87 13.38 -3.44
N ARG A 43 2.68 13.51 -4.03
CA ARG A 43 1.43 13.63 -3.29
C ARG A 43 1.09 12.30 -2.62
N ALA A 44 0.73 12.35 -1.34
CA ALA A 44 0.21 11.22 -0.60
C ALA A 44 -1.18 10.81 -1.13
N THR A 45 -1.34 9.52 -1.42
CA THR A 45 -2.59 8.89 -1.81
C THR A 45 -2.98 7.96 -0.67
N LYS A 46 -4.07 8.27 0.03
CA LYS A 46 -4.54 7.47 1.16
C LYS A 46 -5.15 6.17 0.68
N LEU A 47 -4.67 5.06 1.21
CA LEU A 47 -5.13 3.72 0.88
C LEU A 47 -5.55 3.00 2.14
N SER A 48 -6.80 2.55 2.18
CA SER A 48 -7.28 1.70 3.26
C SER A 48 -6.77 0.27 3.08
N LYS A 49 -6.71 -0.49 4.18
CA LYS A 49 -6.33 -1.92 4.17
C LYS A 49 -7.02 -2.73 3.07
N LYS A 50 -8.31 -2.50 2.83
CA LYS A 50 -9.10 -3.17 1.78
C LYS A 50 -8.54 -3.01 0.37
N ALA A 51 -7.87 -1.90 0.08
CA ALA A 51 -7.19 -1.70 -1.21
C ALA A 51 -5.97 -2.63 -1.37
N PHE A 52 -5.31 -2.98 -0.26
CA PHE A 52 -4.16 -3.88 -0.22
C PHE A 52 -4.56 -5.36 -0.22
N GLU A 53 -5.72 -5.73 0.31
CA GLU A 53 -6.19 -7.12 0.35
C GLU A 53 -6.29 -7.75 -1.06
N LEU A 54 -6.54 -6.93 -2.08
CA LEU A 54 -6.57 -7.35 -3.48
C LEU A 54 -5.17 -7.42 -4.13
N ASN A 55 -4.12 -7.03 -3.41
CA ASN A 55 -2.75 -7.07 -3.91
C ASN A 55 -2.09 -8.43 -3.57
N PRO A 56 -1.71 -9.24 -4.57
CA PRO A 56 -1.11 -10.55 -4.33
C PRO A 56 0.23 -10.47 -3.58
N ILE A 57 0.97 -9.35 -3.67
CA ILE A 57 2.21 -9.16 -2.91
C ILE A 57 1.92 -8.97 -1.42
N TYR A 58 0.89 -8.19 -1.10
CA TYR A 58 0.45 -7.98 0.28
C TYR A 58 0.05 -9.32 0.92
N LYS A 59 -0.76 -10.12 0.22
CA LYS A 59 -1.16 -11.45 0.69
C LYS A 59 0.04 -12.37 0.92
N LYS A 60 0.97 -12.43 -0.04
CA LYS A 60 2.21 -13.23 0.08
C LYS A 60 3.07 -12.80 1.27
N MET A 61 3.16 -11.50 1.57
CA MET A 61 3.96 -11.03 2.71
C MET A 61 3.29 -11.30 4.06
N LEU A 62 1.96 -11.31 4.12
CA LEU A 62 1.25 -11.79 5.32
C LEU A 62 1.47 -13.29 5.54
N GLU A 63 1.35 -14.10 4.49
CA GLU A 63 1.55 -15.56 4.56
C GLU A 63 3.03 -15.94 4.82
N GLY A 64 3.99 -15.11 4.36
CA GLY A 64 5.42 -15.34 4.50
C GLY A 64 6.05 -14.92 5.85
N SER A 65 5.29 -14.32 6.77
CA SER A 65 5.78 -14.00 8.13
C SER A 65 5.69 -15.17 9.13
N GLY A 66 5.46 -16.40 8.63
CA GLY A 66 5.53 -17.63 9.40
C GLY A 66 6.45 -18.65 8.74
N GLN A 67 7.77 -18.44 8.83
CA GLN A 67 8.76 -19.50 8.70
C GLN A 67 9.99 -19.20 9.55
#